data_AF-A0A9P5RHM7-F1
#
_entry.id   AF-A0A9P5RHM7-F1
#
_cell.length_a   1.000
_cell.length_b   1.000
_cell.length_c   1.000
_cell.angle_alpha   90.00
_cell.angle_beta   90.00
_cell.angle_gamma   90.00
#
_symmetry.space_group_name_H-M   'P 1'
#
loop_
_entity.id
_entity.type
_entity.pdbx_description
1 polymer ?
#
loop_
_entity_poly.entity_id
_entity_poly.type
_entity_poly.pdbx_seq_one_letter_code
_entity_poly.pdbx_strand_id
1 'polypeptide(L)'
;MYGGEYLGLLVSPFVVPLTPALLESAQQSLGTALMLALSNLISFGLFEERLTALFRGGRSRRGNTTSNRNSTRIFRNLVLMIVVLVMGFRELVGYIFNRAVGWAYPAIYFSDSALECNLGLAPFLFALLVVQAFLPDDDSDPRTAPRATTTTTASIFAFRRIYVQIILCLFNVIPKTIFWWAGSGLAAGFIVSLGVAYQRRMGQWGGKVKATLFYEKIHQKDEHELVWQQDEGAVDVGLGTTEGQDFHMKSKTNGSNVENSSNETSDDSDSDSDSVFALPSSPTAIAASSPALASTSFSTLSGYSKERNTSYIVRRFGGYVLPMVLGIFVILAVLRLLHNYKPDVHNDVLSNSIEPSTTFLLTLVMMTAPRRNGVAFIKETLSSYLEAFPDVDEPTDPLYSRIQIVVYTHITDHPGFDEAREYFNTIPKARKHVKWVREKGSEKSQRKHLISAIRKIGTEEDTVYLGIMEDDFPFCQRGWQTMLNTIYEANQRVKNHCGVFITTGGSGLIFKRSVALAASFALEQDEMAKQRGEKVIAPDMTLQNCMLGRHDYCSNCEGNMVISKTLLQGHLGHDASTSGGNYSPNEFQCGWRHPFNGKDGTHTL
;
A
#
# COMPACT_ATOMS: atom_id res chain seq x y z
N MET A 1 16.08 7.31 6.85
CA MET A 1 17.24 6.86 6.06
C MET A 1 17.11 7.03 4.54
N TYR A 2 15.99 7.50 3.96
CA TYR A 2 15.82 7.55 2.49
C TYR A 2 15.71 8.96 1.88
N GLY A 3 16.22 10.00 2.54
CA GLY A 3 16.14 11.40 2.08
C GLY A 3 16.65 11.64 0.65
N GLY A 4 17.67 10.89 0.22
CA GLY A 4 18.24 10.99 -1.13
C GLY A 4 17.49 10.22 -2.22
N GLU A 5 16.60 9.29 -1.85
CA GLU A 5 15.92 8.40 -2.80
C GLU A 5 14.53 8.89 -3.22
N TYR A 6 14.01 9.94 -2.58
CA TYR A 6 12.68 10.49 -2.89
C TYR A 6 12.53 10.98 -4.34
N LEU A 7 13.59 11.52 -4.94
CA LEU A 7 13.57 11.89 -6.35
C LEU A 7 13.49 10.64 -7.25
N GLY A 8 14.23 9.58 -6.87
CA GLY A 8 14.14 8.27 -7.53
C GLY A 8 12.74 7.69 -7.45
N LEU A 9 12.09 7.77 -6.28
CA LEU A 9 10.69 7.33 -6.06
C LEU A 9 9.66 8.15 -6.87
N LEU A 10 9.94 9.42 -7.17
CA LEU A 10 9.07 10.27 -7.99
C LEU A 10 9.16 9.93 -9.49
N VAL A 11 10.35 9.58 -9.95
CA VAL A 11 10.63 9.31 -11.38
C VAL A 11 10.49 7.82 -11.71
N SER A 12 10.64 6.92 -10.73
CA SER A 12 10.57 5.46 -10.89
C SER A 12 9.32 4.93 -11.62
N PRO A 13 8.11 5.53 -11.52
CA PRO A 13 6.97 5.06 -12.30
C PRO A 13 7.22 5.16 -13.82
N PHE A 14 8.04 6.12 -14.26
CA PHE A 14 8.25 6.45 -15.67
C PHE A 14 9.54 5.86 -16.25
N VAL A 15 10.38 5.23 -15.42
CA VAL A 15 11.65 4.64 -15.85
C VAL A 15 11.44 3.15 -16.08
N VAL A 16 11.82 2.66 -17.26
CA VAL A 16 11.94 1.22 -17.52
C VAL A 16 13.31 0.78 -17.05
N PRO A 17 13.43 -0.21 -16.14
CA PRO A 17 14.73 -0.70 -15.72
C PRO A 17 15.31 -1.53 -16.87
N LEU A 18 16.28 -0.99 -17.59
CA LEU A 18 16.97 -1.73 -18.67
C LEU A 18 18.19 -2.51 -18.15
N THR A 19 18.62 -2.24 -16.91
CA THR A 19 19.79 -2.90 -16.32
C THR A 19 19.40 -4.26 -15.72
N PRO A 20 20.15 -5.34 -16.00
CA PRO A 20 19.88 -6.69 -15.45
C PRO A 20 19.73 -6.73 -13.92
N ALA A 21 20.54 -5.98 -13.18
CA ALA A 21 20.47 -5.93 -11.71
C ALA A 21 19.12 -5.41 -11.17
N LEU A 22 18.54 -4.40 -11.82
CA LEU A 22 17.21 -3.87 -11.46
C LEU A 22 16.07 -4.79 -11.91
N LEU A 23 16.27 -5.55 -12.99
CA LEU A 23 15.30 -6.55 -13.45
C LEU A 23 15.25 -7.76 -12.50
N GLU A 24 16.42 -8.21 -12.06
CA GLU A 24 16.58 -9.30 -11.10
C GLU A 24 15.98 -8.94 -9.74
N SER A 25 16.27 -7.74 -9.22
CA SER A 25 15.68 -7.27 -7.96
C SER A 25 14.16 -7.09 -8.05
N ALA A 26 13.65 -6.64 -9.20
CA ALA A 26 12.21 -6.55 -9.44
C ALA A 26 11.54 -7.92 -9.66
N GLN A 27 12.31 -9.01 -9.77
CA GLN A 27 11.84 -10.34 -10.18
C GLN A 27 11.06 -10.29 -11.52
N GLN A 28 11.47 -9.41 -12.43
CA GLN A 28 10.84 -9.24 -13.74
C GLN A 28 11.81 -9.69 -14.84
N SER A 29 11.29 -10.38 -15.85
CA SER A 29 12.06 -10.57 -17.08
C SER A 29 12.05 -9.26 -17.88
N LEU A 30 13.09 -9.05 -18.71
CA LEU A 30 13.12 -7.93 -19.64
C LEU A 30 11.84 -7.86 -20.50
N GLY A 31 11.33 -9.03 -20.91
CA GLY A 31 10.09 -9.13 -21.68
C GLY A 31 8.87 -8.64 -20.92
N THR A 32 8.70 -9.02 -19.64
CA THR A 32 7.57 -8.54 -18.83
C THR A 32 7.70 -7.05 -18.53
N ALA A 33 8.90 -6.55 -18.27
CA ALA A 33 9.14 -5.12 -18.04
C ALA A 33 8.80 -4.27 -19.28
N LEU A 34 9.22 -4.71 -20.48
CA LEU A 34 8.90 -4.04 -21.75
C LEU A 34 7.39 -4.09 -22.06
N MET A 35 6.75 -5.24 -21.84
CA MET A 35 5.30 -5.39 -22.04
C MET A 35 4.51 -4.48 -21.10
N LEU A 36 4.91 -4.37 -19.82
CA LEU A 36 4.30 -3.45 -18.87
C LEU A 36 4.51 -1.98 -19.27
N ALA A 37 5.73 -1.61 -19.65
CA ALA A 37 6.04 -0.27 -20.12
C ALA A 37 5.21 0.12 -21.35
N LEU A 38 5.13 -0.77 -22.34
CA LEU A 38 4.32 -0.56 -23.56
C LEU A 38 2.82 -0.47 -23.24
N SER A 39 2.32 -1.36 -22.37
CA SER A 39 0.94 -1.34 -21.87
C SER A 39 0.60 0.01 -21.21
N ASN A 40 1.52 0.54 -20.40
CA ASN A 40 1.35 1.81 -19.72
C ASN A 40 1.34 2.98 -20.71
N LEU A 41 2.27 3.01 -21.67
CA LEU A 41 2.30 4.03 -22.73
C LEU A 41 1.02 4.03 -23.57
N ILE A 42 0.55 2.84 -23.97
CA ILE A 42 -0.72 2.69 -24.70
C ILE A 42 -1.89 3.19 -23.85
N SER A 43 -1.93 2.83 -22.57
CA SER A 43 -2.98 3.26 -21.65
C SER A 43 -3.00 4.79 -21.52
N PHE A 44 -1.84 5.43 -21.36
CA PHE A 44 -1.73 6.89 -21.32
C PHE A 44 -2.18 7.55 -22.61
N GLY A 45 -1.76 7.05 -23.78
CA GLY A 45 -2.21 7.58 -25.07
C GLY A 45 -3.73 7.49 -25.24
N LEU A 46 -4.33 6.37 -24.83
CA LEU A 46 -5.79 6.19 -24.84
C LEU A 46 -6.51 7.15 -23.88
N PHE A 47 -5.94 7.41 -22.69
CA PHE A 47 -6.48 8.38 -21.74
C PHE A 47 -6.35 9.82 -22.22
N GLU A 48 -5.20 10.19 -22.80
CA GLU A 48 -4.96 11.53 -23.33
C GLU A 48 -5.96 11.87 -24.43
N GLU A 49 -6.13 11.00 -25.43
CA GLU A 49 -7.07 11.22 -26.54
C GLU A 49 -8.50 11.45 -26.01
N ARG A 50 -8.94 10.62 -25.06
CA ARG A 50 -10.28 10.69 -24.47
C ARG A 50 -10.49 11.94 -23.62
N LEU A 51 -9.58 12.21 -22.69
CA LEU A 51 -9.73 13.31 -21.74
C LEU A 51 -9.53 14.66 -22.45
N THR A 52 -8.63 14.76 -23.41
CA THR A 52 -8.48 15.99 -24.21
C THR A 52 -9.70 16.26 -25.09
N ALA A 53 -10.35 15.22 -25.63
CA ALA A 53 -11.63 15.35 -26.33
C ALA A 53 -12.73 15.86 -25.41
N LEU A 54 -12.87 15.28 -24.21
CA LEU A 54 -13.81 15.72 -23.18
C LEU A 54 -13.61 17.18 -22.76
N PHE A 55 -12.37 17.67 -22.74
CA PHE A 55 -12.06 19.06 -22.39
C PHE A 55 -12.11 20.04 -23.57
N ARG A 56 -12.16 19.57 -24.82
CA ARG A 56 -12.27 20.47 -26.00
C ARG A 56 -13.62 21.15 -26.09
N GLY A 57 -14.68 20.56 -25.52
CA GLY A 57 -16.06 21.08 -25.57
C GLY A 57 -16.61 21.10 -27.00
N GLY A 58 -17.72 20.40 -27.25
CA GLY A 58 -18.27 20.12 -28.59
C GLY A 58 -18.69 21.31 -29.47
N ARG A 59 -18.38 22.57 -29.12
CA ARG A 59 -18.90 23.77 -29.81
C ARG A 59 -18.00 24.41 -30.86
N SER A 60 -16.73 24.04 -30.99
CA SER A 60 -15.82 24.72 -31.92
C SER A 60 -15.58 23.94 -33.21
N ARG A 61 -16.63 23.71 -34.02
CA ARG A 61 -16.50 23.14 -35.38
C ARG A 61 -15.91 24.14 -36.41
N ARG A 62 -15.49 25.34 -35.98
CA ARG A 62 -14.95 26.38 -36.87
C ARG A 62 -13.46 26.64 -36.58
N GLY A 63 -12.60 25.86 -37.23
CA GLY A 63 -11.26 26.22 -37.75
C GLY A 63 -10.17 26.86 -36.87
N ASN A 64 -10.39 27.21 -35.61
CA ASN A 64 -9.40 27.95 -34.82
C ASN A 64 -8.43 27.00 -34.09
N THR A 65 -7.19 26.93 -34.60
CA THR A 65 -6.03 26.20 -34.06
C THR A 65 -5.65 26.61 -32.64
N THR A 66 -6.08 27.79 -32.16
CA THR A 66 -5.83 28.30 -30.80
C THR A 66 -6.51 27.50 -29.69
N SER A 67 -7.62 26.81 -29.98
CA SER A 67 -8.37 26.01 -28.98
C SER A 67 -7.56 24.82 -28.45
N ASN A 68 -6.67 24.24 -29.27
CA ASN A 68 -5.96 23.01 -28.93
C ASN A 68 -4.95 23.18 -27.77
N ARG A 69 -4.35 24.38 -27.62
CA ARG A 69 -3.35 24.66 -26.56
C ARG A 69 -3.95 24.71 -25.15
N ASN A 70 -5.24 25.00 -25.01
CA ASN A 70 -5.87 25.09 -23.69
C ASN A 70 -6.28 23.72 -23.16
N SER A 71 -6.77 22.82 -24.04
CA SER A 71 -7.15 21.45 -23.63
C SER A 71 -5.95 20.65 -23.11
N THR A 72 -4.80 20.73 -23.77
CA THR A 72 -3.57 20.05 -23.32
C THR A 72 -3.07 20.58 -21.97
N ARG A 73 -3.20 21.90 -21.71
CA ARG A 73 -2.88 22.49 -20.40
C ARG A 73 -3.80 21.98 -19.30
N ILE A 74 -5.10 21.85 -19.57
CA ILE A 74 -6.08 21.33 -18.61
C ILE A 74 -5.78 19.87 -18.28
N PHE A 75 -5.55 19.05 -19.31
CA PHE A 75 -5.17 17.64 -19.11
C PHE A 75 -3.89 17.51 -18.30
N ARG A 76 -2.84 18.28 -18.63
CA ARG A 76 -1.59 18.28 -17.87
C ARG A 76 -1.82 18.64 -16.40
N ASN A 77 -2.61 19.68 -16.12
CA ASN A 77 -2.90 20.10 -14.75
C ASN A 77 -3.73 19.04 -14.00
N LEU A 78 -4.65 18.36 -14.68
CA LEU A 78 -5.42 17.24 -14.13
C LEU A 78 -4.49 16.08 -13.73
N VAL A 79 -3.59 15.68 -14.63
CA VAL A 79 -2.62 14.60 -14.37
C VAL A 79 -1.72 14.98 -13.18
N LEU A 80 -1.18 16.21 -13.15
CA LEU A 80 -0.38 16.68 -12.02
C LEU A 80 -1.15 16.64 -10.69
N MET A 81 -2.42 17.05 -10.70
CA MET A 81 -3.28 17.02 -9.51
C MET A 81 -3.57 15.59 -9.05
N ILE A 82 -3.84 14.67 -9.97
CA ILE A 82 -3.96 13.23 -9.69
C ILE A 82 -2.67 12.70 -9.06
N VAL A 83 -1.50 13.05 -9.62
CA VAL A 83 -0.21 12.60 -9.10
C VAL A 83 -0.01 13.07 -7.65
N VAL A 84 -0.23 14.36 -7.39
CA VAL A 84 -0.10 14.93 -6.04
C VAL A 84 -1.08 14.27 -5.07
N LEU A 85 -2.33 14.05 -5.46
CA LEU A 85 -3.33 13.41 -4.60
C LEU A 85 -3.02 11.94 -4.32
N VAL A 86 -2.63 11.17 -5.34
CA VAL A 86 -2.26 9.76 -5.16
C VAL A 86 -1.08 9.66 -4.21
N MET A 87 -0.04 10.49 -4.39
CA MET A 87 1.13 10.50 -3.51
C MET A 87 0.74 10.93 -2.09
N GLY A 88 -0.02 12.02 -1.93
CA GLY A 88 -0.47 12.49 -0.62
C GLY A 88 -1.36 11.50 0.11
N PHE A 89 -2.32 10.88 -0.59
CA PHE A 89 -3.19 9.85 -0.03
C PHE A 89 -2.40 8.61 0.37
N ARG A 90 -1.39 8.23 -0.43
CA ARG A 90 -0.50 7.12 -0.09
C ARG A 90 0.30 7.40 1.18
N GLU A 91 0.94 8.56 1.30
CA GLU A 91 1.70 8.91 2.50
C GLU A 91 0.78 9.00 3.74
N LEU A 92 -0.41 9.57 3.58
CA LEU A 92 -1.41 9.66 4.64
C LEU A 92 -1.89 8.28 5.09
N VAL A 93 -2.28 7.42 4.15
CA VAL A 93 -2.77 6.06 4.43
C VAL A 93 -1.65 5.21 5.01
N GLY A 94 -0.44 5.29 4.45
CA GLY A 94 0.75 4.65 5.00
C GLY A 94 1.04 5.11 6.43
N TYR A 95 0.95 6.41 6.71
CA TYR A 95 1.10 6.95 8.06
C TYR A 95 0.02 6.46 9.02
N ILE A 96 -1.26 6.54 8.64
CA ILE A 96 -2.40 6.08 9.46
C ILE A 96 -2.26 4.60 9.78
N PHE A 97 -2.00 3.76 8.78
CA PHE A 97 -1.88 2.32 9.00
C PHE A 97 -0.63 1.93 9.79
N ASN A 98 0.51 2.57 9.53
CA ASN A 98 1.73 2.37 10.32
C ASN A 98 1.50 2.72 11.80
N ARG A 99 0.67 3.74 12.09
CA ARG A 99 0.29 4.12 13.46
C ARG A 99 -0.79 3.21 14.06
N ALA A 100 -1.81 2.85 13.30
CA ALA A 100 -2.98 2.14 13.79
C ALA A 100 -2.73 0.65 13.98
N VAL A 101 -1.92 0.05 13.11
CA VAL A 101 -1.69 -1.40 13.07
C VAL A 101 -0.24 -1.75 13.40
N GLY A 102 0.64 -0.75 13.48
CA GLY A 102 2.06 -0.95 13.75
C GLY A 102 2.76 -1.72 12.63
N TRP A 103 3.87 -2.38 12.99
CA TRP A 103 4.61 -3.28 12.09
C TRP A 103 4.02 -4.69 12.02
N ALA A 104 2.81 -4.92 12.55
CA ALA A 104 2.23 -6.26 12.67
C ALA A 104 1.86 -6.89 11.32
N TYR A 105 1.58 -6.09 10.29
CA TYR A 105 1.28 -6.59 8.94
C TYR A 105 2.04 -5.82 7.86
N PRO A 106 3.39 -5.90 7.81
CA PRO A 106 4.24 -5.06 6.96
C PRO A 106 3.88 -5.18 5.47
N ALA A 107 3.39 -6.35 5.06
CA ALA A 107 2.92 -6.63 3.71
C ALA A 107 1.69 -5.80 3.29
N ILE A 108 0.97 -5.15 4.22
CA ILE A 108 -0.14 -4.22 3.93
C ILE A 108 0.41 -2.84 3.56
N TYR A 109 1.57 -2.44 4.10
CA TYR A 109 2.05 -1.06 4.07
C TYR A 109 3.12 -0.83 3.00
N PHE A 110 3.99 -1.81 2.79
CA PHE A 110 5.08 -1.73 1.84
C PHE A 110 4.84 -2.72 0.71
N SER A 111 4.44 -2.19 -0.43
CA SER A 111 4.75 -2.87 -1.68
C SER A 111 6.14 -2.42 -2.08
N ASP A 112 6.97 -3.37 -2.50
CA ASP A 112 8.24 -3.07 -3.16
C ASP A 112 8.03 -2.16 -4.40
N SER A 113 6.78 -2.01 -4.87
CA SER A 113 6.39 -1.13 -5.99
C SER A 113 6.69 0.37 -5.82
N ALA A 114 7.14 0.82 -4.63
CA ALA A 114 7.75 2.14 -4.47
C ALA A 114 9.08 2.25 -5.20
N LEU A 115 9.91 1.23 -5.06
CA LEU A 115 11.23 1.13 -5.64
C LEU A 115 11.20 0.41 -6.99
N GLU A 116 10.12 -0.30 -7.31
CA GLU A 116 9.99 -1.01 -8.59
C GLU A 116 9.58 -0.08 -9.73
N CYS A 117 10.42 -0.10 -10.75
CA CYS A 117 10.21 0.59 -12.00
C CYS A 117 8.96 0.03 -12.73
N ASN A 118 8.19 0.90 -13.41
CA ASN A 118 6.95 0.63 -14.16
C ASN A 118 5.67 0.24 -13.37
N LEU A 119 5.75 -0.39 -12.19
CA LEU A 119 4.55 -0.72 -11.39
C LEU A 119 3.96 0.50 -10.66
N GLY A 120 4.77 1.55 -10.47
CA GLY A 120 4.34 2.82 -9.88
C GLY A 120 3.28 3.58 -10.67
N LEU A 121 3.01 3.23 -11.94
CA LEU A 121 2.00 3.91 -12.76
C LEU A 121 0.57 3.43 -12.53
N ALA A 122 0.41 2.21 -12.05
CA ALA A 122 -0.89 1.61 -11.78
C ALA A 122 -1.88 2.54 -11.05
N PRO A 123 -1.54 3.17 -9.90
CA PRO A 123 -2.45 4.07 -9.22
C PRO A 123 -2.93 5.24 -10.09
N PHE A 124 -2.06 5.84 -10.91
CA PHE A 124 -2.45 6.95 -11.77
C PHE A 124 -3.37 6.49 -12.91
N LEU A 125 -3.11 5.31 -13.48
CA LEU A 125 -3.98 4.70 -14.50
C LEU A 125 -5.36 4.38 -13.93
N PHE A 126 -5.44 3.83 -12.72
CA PHE A 126 -6.72 3.61 -12.02
C PHE A 126 -7.43 4.93 -11.71
N ALA A 127 -6.70 5.98 -11.32
CA ALA A 127 -7.28 7.29 -11.10
C ALA A 127 -7.88 7.88 -12.40
N LEU A 128 -7.14 7.82 -13.51
CA LEU A 128 -7.61 8.26 -14.82
C LEU A 128 -8.80 7.44 -15.33
N LEU A 129 -8.79 6.14 -15.08
CA LEU A 129 -9.92 5.25 -15.39
C LEU A 129 -11.18 5.70 -14.67
N VAL A 130 -11.07 6.01 -13.38
CA VAL A 130 -12.19 6.53 -12.58
C VAL A 130 -12.66 7.87 -13.14
N VAL A 131 -11.76 8.81 -13.42
CA VAL A 131 -12.12 10.11 -14.02
C VAL A 131 -12.84 9.96 -15.34
N GLN A 132 -12.37 9.07 -16.22
CA GLN A 132 -13.01 8.79 -17.50
C GLN A 132 -14.39 8.14 -17.31
N ALA A 133 -14.55 7.24 -16.34
CA ALA A 133 -15.84 6.62 -16.04
C ALA A 133 -16.87 7.63 -15.49
N PHE A 134 -16.41 8.66 -14.78
CA PHE A 134 -17.26 9.68 -14.17
C PHE A 134 -17.59 10.88 -15.05
N LEU A 135 -16.80 11.13 -16.09
CA LEU A 135 -17.01 12.22 -17.03
C LEU A 135 -17.46 11.64 -18.38
N PRO A 136 -18.73 11.17 -18.50
CA PRO A 136 -19.24 10.68 -19.75
C PRO A 136 -19.18 11.78 -20.82
N ASP A 137 -18.97 11.34 -22.05
CA ASP A 137 -18.97 12.21 -23.22
C ASP A 137 -20.37 12.78 -23.44
N ASP A 138 -20.49 14.09 -23.54
CA ASP A 138 -21.80 14.74 -23.77
C ASP A 138 -22.43 14.28 -25.10
N ASP A 139 -21.61 13.82 -26.06
CA ASP A 139 -22.05 13.23 -27.33
C ASP A 139 -22.77 11.87 -27.17
N SER A 140 -22.76 11.29 -25.97
CA SER A 140 -23.48 10.05 -25.68
C SER A 140 -24.94 10.24 -25.29
N ASP A 141 -25.43 11.48 -25.12
CA ASP A 141 -26.86 11.72 -24.89
C ASP A 141 -27.65 11.50 -26.19
N PRO A 142 -28.48 10.43 -26.28
CA PRO A 142 -29.26 10.15 -27.46
C PRO A 142 -30.29 11.25 -27.78
N ARG A 143 -30.56 12.18 -26.85
CA ARG A 143 -31.52 13.27 -27.06
C ARG A 143 -30.96 14.45 -27.85
N THR A 144 -29.65 14.70 -27.79
CA THR A 144 -29.00 15.80 -28.49
C THR A 144 -28.36 15.37 -29.81
N ALA A 145 -28.21 14.06 -30.03
CA ALA A 145 -27.82 13.56 -31.33
C ALA A 145 -28.87 14.00 -32.37
N PRO A 146 -28.51 14.81 -33.39
CA PRO A 146 -29.42 15.10 -34.47
C PRO A 146 -29.91 13.75 -35.01
N ARG A 147 -31.21 13.68 -35.36
CA ARG A 147 -31.94 12.51 -35.84
C ARG A 147 -31.36 12.04 -37.18
N ALA A 148 -30.09 11.64 -37.15
CA ALA A 148 -29.31 11.16 -38.27
C ALA A 148 -29.72 9.70 -38.43
N THR A 149 -30.44 9.49 -39.51
CA THR A 149 -30.86 8.21 -40.05
C THR A 149 -29.71 7.20 -40.00
N THR A 150 -29.95 6.13 -39.22
CA THR A 150 -29.41 4.78 -39.43
C THR A 150 -27.90 4.65 -39.61
N THR A 151 -27.17 4.48 -38.51
CA THR A 151 -26.11 3.45 -38.38
C THR A 151 -25.67 3.31 -36.93
N THR A 152 -26.26 2.33 -36.27
CA THR A 152 -26.21 2.03 -34.83
C THR A 152 -24.90 1.33 -34.40
N THR A 153 -23.73 1.87 -34.75
CA THR A 153 -22.44 1.20 -34.43
C THR A 153 -21.63 1.87 -33.31
N ALA A 154 -21.89 3.13 -32.96
CA ALA A 154 -21.00 3.90 -32.06
C ALA A 154 -21.00 3.44 -30.58
N SER A 155 -22.12 2.93 -30.05
CA SER A 155 -22.26 2.58 -28.62
C SER A 155 -21.42 1.34 -28.23
N ILE A 156 -21.35 0.34 -29.10
CA ILE A 156 -20.63 -0.91 -28.84
C ILE A 156 -19.11 -0.67 -28.75
N PHE A 157 -18.57 0.28 -29.52
CA PHE A 157 -17.14 0.59 -29.49
C PHE A 157 -16.69 1.35 -28.24
N ALA A 158 -17.55 2.21 -27.67
CA ALA A 158 -17.22 2.94 -26.43
C ALA A 158 -17.15 1.99 -25.22
N PHE A 159 -18.11 1.05 -25.13
CA PHE A 159 -18.12 0.02 -24.11
C PHE A 159 -16.84 -0.85 -24.20
N ARG A 160 -16.48 -1.32 -25.40
CA ARG A 160 -15.28 -2.16 -25.62
C ARG A 160 -13.97 -1.50 -25.18
N ARG A 161 -13.81 -0.17 -25.34
CA ARG A 161 -12.57 0.53 -24.97
C ARG A 161 -12.32 0.59 -23.46
N ILE A 162 -13.38 0.79 -22.66
CA ILE A 162 -13.26 0.82 -21.19
C ILE A 162 -12.81 -0.54 -20.66
N TYR A 163 -13.31 -1.66 -21.22
CA TYR A 163 -12.83 -2.99 -20.85
C TYR A 163 -11.37 -3.22 -21.20
N VAL A 164 -10.92 -2.74 -22.37
CA VAL A 164 -9.50 -2.81 -22.73
C VAL A 164 -8.66 -2.03 -21.71
N GLN A 165 -9.07 -0.83 -21.32
CA GLN A 165 -8.37 -0.05 -20.29
C GLN A 165 -8.39 -0.74 -18.92
N ILE A 166 -9.51 -1.33 -18.50
CA ILE A 166 -9.60 -2.12 -17.26
C ILE A 166 -8.64 -3.31 -17.32
N ILE A 167 -8.63 -4.06 -18.43
CA ILE A 167 -7.74 -5.22 -18.62
C ILE A 167 -6.27 -4.78 -18.56
N LEU A 168 -5.90 -3.70 -19.26
CA LEU A 168 -4.53 -3.14 -19.22
C LEU A 168 -4.15 -2.65 -17.81
N CYS A 169 -5.08 -2.07 -17.05
CA CYS A 169 -4.86 -1.71 -15.65
C CYS A 169 -4.71 -2.94 -14.75
N LEU A 170 -5.50 -4.00 -14.97
CA LEU A 170 -5.41 -5.25 -14.21
C LEU A 170 -4.11 -6.00 -14.49
N PHE A 171 -3.58 -5.96 -15.72
CA PHE A 171 -2.26 -6.50 -16.05
C PHE A 171 -1.13 -5.88 -15.19
N ASN A 172 -1.26 -4.60 -14.83
CA ASN A 172 -0.32 -3.95 -13.91
C ASN A 172 -0.45 -4.44 -12.46
N VAL A 173 -1.54 -5.11 -12.08
CA VAL A 173 -1.81 -5.55 -10.70
C VAL A 173 -1.43 -7.00 -10.44
N ILE A 174 -1.45 -7.86 -11.48
CA ILE A 174 -1.19 -9.30 -11.39
C ILE A 174 0.16 -9.65 -10.73
N PRO A 175 1.29 -8.97 -11.03
CA PRO A 175 2.60 -9.50 -10.64
C PRO A 175 2.86 -9.52 -9.13
N LYS A 176 2.35 -8.56 -8.35
CA LYS A 176 2.83 -8.34 -6.96
C LYS A 176 1.80 -7.84 -5.94
N THR A 177 0.51 -8.14 -6.11
CA THR A 177 -0.52 -7.83 -5.09
C THR A 177 -0.51 -6.35 -4.65
N ILE A 178 -0.38 -5.41 -5.61
CA ILE A 178 -0.35 -3.94 -5.39
C ILE A 178 -1.73 -3.36 -5.03
N PHE A 179 -2.46 -4.07 -4.17
CA PHE A 179 -3.84 -3.82 -3.83
C PHE A 179 -4.11 -2.38 -3.38
N TRP A 180 -3.34 -1.93 -2.39
CA TRP A 180 -3.50 -0.59 -1.81
C TRP A 180 -3.09 0.52 -2.76
N TRP A 181 -2.23 0.22 -3.73
CA TRP A 181 -1.81 1.15 -4.75
C TRP A 181 -2.92 1.37 -5.76
N ALA A 182 -3.53 0.30 -6.26
CA ALA A 182 -4.74 0.43 -7.06
C ALA A 182 -5.83 1.18 -6.26
N GLY A 183 -6.00 0.86 -4.98
CA GLY A 183 -6.95 1.53 -4.08
C GLY A 183 -6.74 3.04 -3.93
N SER A 184 -5.49 3.50 -3.73
CA SER A 184 -5.18 4.94 -3.63
C SER A 184 -5.45 5.67 -4.96
N GLY A 185 -5.13 5.02 -6.08
CA GLY A 185 -5.49 5.49 -7.42
C GLY A 185 -6.99 5.69 -7.59
N LEU A 186 -7.78 4.66 -7.27
CA LEU A 186 -9.24 4.73 -7.36
C LEU A 186 -9.82 5.86 -6.49
N ALA A 187 -9.35 5.99 -5.25
CA ALA A 187 -9.79 7.03 -4.33
C ALA A 187 -9.43 8.45 -4.83
N ALA A 188 -8.20 8.65 -5.28
CA ALA A 188 -7.76 9.93 -5.84
C ALA A 188 -8.56 10.30 -7.09
N GLY A 189 -8.70 9.36 -8.05
CA GLY A 189 -9.51 9.57 -9.25
C GLY A 189 -10.96 9.93 -8.94
N PHE A 190 -11.53 9.34 -7.89
CA PHE A 190 -12.87 9.67 -7.43
C PHE A 190 -12.96 11.12 -6.92
N ILE A 191 -12.03 11.54 -6.05
CA ILE A 191 -11.97 12.92 -5.54
C ILE A 191 -11.81 13.92 -6.69
N VAL A 192 -10.92 13.63 -7.64
CA VAL A 192 -10.73 14.47 -8.83
C VAL A 192 -12.00 14.58 -9.65
N SER A 193 -12.70 13.47 -9.86
CA SER A 193 -13.97 13.44 -10.60
C SER A 193 -15.03 14.32 -9.95
N LEU A 194 -15.17 14.26 -8.62
CA LEU A 194 -16.07 15.12 -7.86
C LEU A 194 -15.68 16.60 -8.02
N GLY A 195 -14.38 16.91 -7.92
CA GLY A 195 -13.87 18.27 -8.09
C GLY A 195 -14.18 18.83 -9.47
N VAL A 196 -13.94 18.05 -10.53
CA VAL A 196 -14.26 18.44 -11.91
C VAL A 196 -15.77 18.62 -12.10
N ALA A 197 -16.60 17.70 -11.60
CA ALA A 197 -18.05 17.80 -11.68
C ALA A 197 -18.57 19.05 -10.95
N TYR A 198 -18.02 19.35 -9.77
CA TYR A 198 -18.34 20.54 -9.00
C TYR A 198 -17.94 21.83 -9.73
N GLN A 199 -16.72 21.89 -10.28
CA GLN A 199 -16.23 23.04 -11.04
C GLN A 199 -17.06 23.29 -12.31
N ARG A 200 -17.47 22.22 -13.01
CA ARG A 200 -18.41 22.32 -14.15
C ARG A 200 -19.74 22.90 -13.72
N ARG A 201 -20.28 22.47 -12.57
CA ARG A 201 -21.56 22.98 -12.02
C ARG A 201 -21.48 24.46 -11.65
N MET A 202 -20.34 24.92 -11.14
CA MET A 202 -20.12 26.32 -10.76
C MET A 202 -19.86 27.24 -11.98
N GLY A 203 -19.81 26.71 -13.20
CA GLY A 203 -19.52 27.49 -14.42
C GLY A 203 -18.10 28.07 -14.46
N GLN A 204 -17.24 27.68 -13.53
CA GLN A 204 -15.84 28.12 -13.47
C GLN A 204 -14.95 27.34 -14.46
N TRP A 205 -15.44 26.21 -14.95
CA TRP A 205 -14.73 25.32 -15.85
C TRP A 205 -15.27 25.41 -17.27
N GLY A 206 -14.41 25.74 -18.24
CA GLY A 206 -14.77 25.94 -19.66
C GLY A 206 -14.50 27.34 -20.21
N GLY A 207 -13.76 28.19 -19.47
CA GLY A 207 -13.62 29.60 -19.81
C GLY A 207 -14.94 30.35 -19.60
N LYS A 208 -14.90 31.68 -19.57
CA LYS A 208 -16.07 32.55 -19.41
C LYS A 208 -17.03 32.43 -20.61
N VAL A 209 -17.59 31.25 -20.89
CA VAL A 209 -18.77 31.13 -21.72
C VAL A 209 -19.93 31.58 -20.84
N LYS A 210 -20.07 32.91 -20.77
CA LYS A 210 -21.30 33.65 -20.50
C LYS A 210 -22.45 32.73 -20.11
N ALA A 211 -22.54 32.36 -18.82
CA ALA A 211 -23.80 31.86 -18.26
C ALA A 211 -24.93 32.88 -18.55
N THR A 212 -24.56 34.14 -18.77
CA THR A 212 -25.40 35.19 -19.33
C THR A 212 -26.02 34.84 -20.67
N LEU A 213 -25.35 34.18 -21.63
CA LEU A 213 -25.97 33.84 -22.93
C LEU A 213 -26.95 32.67 -22.84
N PHE A 214 -26.78 31.75 -21.88
CA PHE A 214 -27.76 30.68 -21.67
C PHE A 214 -28.98 31.20 -20.90
N TYR A 215 -28.75 32.07 -19.90
CA TYR A 215 -29.84 32.79 -19.24
C TYR A 215 -30.58 33.72 -20.21
N GLU A 216 -29.87 34.47 -21.05
CA GLU A 216 -30.44 35.38 -22.05
C GLU A 216 -31.25 34.61 -23.10
N LYS A 217 -30.82 33.40 -23.49
CA LYS A 217 -31.58 32.56 -24.42
C LYS A 217 -32.77 31.84 -23.80
N ILE A 218 -32.76 31.59 -22.48
CA ILE A 218 -33.95 31.14 -21.75
C ILE A 218 -34.91 32.31 -21.58
N HIS A 219 -34.41 33.49 -21.18
CA HIS A 219 -35.22 34.71 -21.06
C HIS A 219 -35.85 35.12 -22.38
N GLN A 220 -35.13 35.04 -23.51
CA GLN A 220 -35.68 35.31 -24.83
C GLN A 220 -36.73 34.28 -25.26
N LYS A 221 -36.61 33.03 -24.81
CA LYS A 221 -37.57 31.98 -25.18
C LYS A 221 -38.85 32.09 -24.36
N ASP A 222 -38.72 32.44 -23.08
CA ASP A 222 -39.85 32.75 -22.19
C ASP A 222 -40.57 34.04 -22.65
N GLU A 223 -39.83 35.06 -23.10
CA GLU A 223 -40.43 36.27 -23.71
C GLU A 223 -41.14 35.96 -25.03
N HIS A 224 -40.58 35.09 -25.88
CA HIS A 224 -41.25 34.70 -27.12
C HIS A 224 -42.50 33.84 -26.87
N GLU A 225 -42.49 32.93 -25.90
CA GLU A 225 -43.68 32.14 -25.53
C GLU A 225 -44.78 33.01 -24.88
N LEU A 226 -44.41 34.03 -24.10
CA LEU A 226 -45.37 35.02 -23.58
C LEU A 226 -46.01 35.87 -24.68
N VAL A 227 -45.25 36.26 -25.71
CA VAL A 227 -45.79 37.00 -26.87
C VAL A 227 -46.77 36.14 -27.68
N TRP A 228 -46.49 34.85 -27.88
CA TRP A 228 -47.42 33.96 -28.59
C TRP A 228 -48.70 33.64 -27.79
N GLN A 229 -48.66 33.70 -26.45
CA GLN A 229 -49.87 33.53 -25.63
C GLN A 229 -50.77 34.78 -25.59
N GLN A 230 -50.26 35.95 -25.97
CA GLN A 230 -51.03 37.19 -25.94
C GLN A 230 -51.80 37.47 -27.26
N ASP A 231 -51.38 36.85 -28.37
CA ASP A 231 -52.03 37.02 -29.69
C ASP A 231 -53.18 36.02 -29.98
N GLU A 232 -53.35 34.95 -29.18
CA GLU A 232 -54.48 34.02 -29.37
C GLU A 232 -55.78 34.45 -28.65
N GLY A 233 -55.79 35.64 -28.02
CA GLY A 233 -56.94 36.16 -27.26
C GLY A 233 -57.84 37.17 -27.98
N ALA A 234 -57.51 37.61 -29.20
CA ALA A 234 -58.24 38.68 -29.88
C ALA A 234 -58.58 38.33 -31.33
N VAL A 235 -59.58 37.45 -31.49
CA VAL A 235 -60.30 37.25 -32.75
C VAL A 235 -61.76 37.58 -32.47
N ASP A 236 -62.23 38.77 -32.87
CA ASP A 236 -63.40 38.89 -33.77
C ASP A 236 -63.66 40.34 -34.28
N VAL A 237 -64.19 40.38 -35.51
CA VAL A 237 -64.92 41.45 -36.25
C VAL A 237 -64.15 42.63 -36.87
N GLY A 238 -64.19 42.70 -38.21
CA GLY A 238 -64.27 43.99 -38.92
C GLY A 238 -63.74 44.04 -40.35
N LEU A 239 -64.64 43.94 -41.33
CA LEU A 239 -64.42 44.21 -42.77
C LEU A 239 -63.79 45.58 -43.06
N GLY A 240 -63.03 45.69 -44.15
CA GLY A 240 -62.80 46.98 -44.81
C GLY A 240 -61.70 46.99 -45.87
N THR A 241 -62.11 47.08 -47.13
CA THR A 241 -61.33 47.27 -48.36
C THR A 241 -60.50 48.55 -48.42
N THR A 242 -59.31 48.54 -49.07
CA THR A 242 -58.90 49.34 -50.26
C THR A 242 -57.40 49.65 -50.32
N GLU A 243 -56.87 49.54 -51.55
CA GLU A 243 -55.78 50.29 -52.22
C GLU A 243 -54.47 50.67 -51.50
N GLY A 244 -53.40 50.01 -51.97
CA GLY A 244 -52.23 50.61 -52.63
C GLY A 244 -51.60 51.89 -52.10
N GLN A 245 -50.32 51.79 -51.68
CA GLN A 245 -49.29 52.74 -52.12
C GLN A 245 -47.86 52.24 -51.87
N ASP A 246 -47.02 52.52 -52.86
CA ASP A 246 -45.60 52.24 -52.96
C ASP A 246 -44.71 53.09 -52.04
N PHE A 247 -43.45 52.63 -51.99
CA PHE A 247 -42.20 53.40 -51.92
C PHE A 247 -41.39 53.50 -50.60
N HIS A 248 -40.13 53.07 -50.79
CA HIS A 248 -38.88 53.70 -50.42
C HIS A 248 -38.07 53.16 -49.22
N MET A 249 -37.14 52.27 -49.58
CA MET A 249 -35.80 52.15 -49.01
C MET A 249 -35.14 53.52 -48.78
N LYS A 250 -34.54 53.70 -47.60
CA LYS A 250 -33.40 54.60 -47.41
C LYS A 250 -32.39 54.07 -46.39
N SER A 251 -31.20 53.84 -46.94
CA SER A 251 -29.90 53.68 -46.31
C SER A 251 -29.44 54.94 -45.57
N LYS A 252 -28.67 54.76 -44.49
CA LYS A 252 -27.61 55.64 -43.93
C LYS A 252 -26.90 54.81 -42.83
N THR A 253 -25.64 54.36 -42.86
CA THR A 253 -24.30 54.98 -43.01
C THR A 253 -23.94 56.15 -42.09
N ASN A 254 -22.94 55.84 -41.25
CA ASN A 254 -21.78 56.62 -40.79
C ASN A 254 -21.89 57.74 -39.74
N GLY A 255 -20.86 57.74 -38.87
CA GLY A 255 -20.33 58.88 -38.11
C GLY A 255 -20.03 58.48 -36.66
N SER A 256 -18.84 57.95 -36.31
CA SER A 256 -17.55 58.64 -36.05
C SER A 256 -17.50 59.50 -34.78
N ASN A 257 -16.61 59.08 -33.86
CA ASN A 257 -15.74 59.83 -32.94
C ASN A 257 -16.31 60.97 -32.09
N VAL A 258 -15.97 60.96 -30.78
CA VAL A 258 -15.23 62.04 -30.10
C VAL A 258 -14.67 61.53 -28.76
N GLU A 259 -13.50 62.07 -28.45
CA GLU A 259 -12.56 61.89 -27.34
C GLU A 259 -13.00 62.47 -25.98
N ASN A 260 -12.14 62.20 -24.98
CA ASN A 260 -11.86 62.98 -23.76
C ASN A 260 -12.87 62.88 -22.61
N SER A 261 -12.48 62.97 -21.33
CA SER A 261 -11.19 62.92 -20.63
C SER A 261 -11.50 62.88 -19.13
N SER A 262 -10.49 62.50 -18.34
CA SER A 262 -10.08 63.09 -17.05
C SER A 262 -10.92 62.94 -15.76
N ASN A 263 -10.12 62.74 -14.69
CA ASN A 263 -10.26 63.07 -13.28
C ASN A 263 -10.91 62.04 -12.35
N GLU A 264 -10.15 61.44 -11.42
CA GLU A 264 -9.70 62.00 -10.10
C GLU A 264 -10.93 62.25 -9.21
N THR A 265 -11.12 61.66 -8.02
CA THR A 265 -10.42 61.83 -6.73
C THR A 265 -11.26 60.98 -5.73
N SER A 266 -10.71 60.14 -4.85
CA SER A 266 -10.22 60.37 -3.48
C SER A 266 -11.15 59.79 -2.40
N ASP A 267 -10.54 59.53 -1.25
CA ASP A 267 -11.08 59.41 0.12
C ASP A 267 -11.45 58.03 0.67
N ASP A 268 -10.48 57.48 1.41
CA ASP A 268 -10.51 57.26 2.88
C ASP A 268 -11.75 56.65 3.52
N SER A 269 -11.53 55.61 4.33
CA SER A 269 -11.79 55.62 5.79
C SER A 269 -11.49 54.27 6.43
N ASP A 270 -10.68 54.33 7.48
CA ASP A 270 -10.44 53.31 8.49
C ASP A 270 -11.72 52.86 9.22
N SER A 271 -11.72 51.65 9.79
CA SER A 271 -12.03 51.45 11.21
C SER A 271 -11.98 49.96 11.60
N ASP A 272 -11.17 49.69 12.62
CA ASP A 272 -11.15 48.49 13.46
C ASP A 272 -12.51 48.17 14.09
N SER A 273 -12.73 46.92 14.49
CA SER A 273 -13.04 46.57 15.90
C SER A 273 -13.39 45.09 16.12
N ASP A 274 -12.86 44.60 17.24
CA ASP A 274 -13.05 43.28 17.86
C ASP A 274 -14.48 43.01 18.36
N SER A 275 -14.83 41.73 18.52
CA SER A 275 -15.65 41.18 19.63
C SER A 275 -15.71 39.65 19.49
N VAL A 276 -15.09 38.86 20.38
CA VAL A 276 -15.41 38.52 21.79
C VAL A 276 -16.71 37.72 21.96
N PHE A 277 -16.51 36.52 22.50
CA PHE A 277 -17.40 35.53 23.10
C PHE A 277 -18.60 36.08 23.90
N ALA A 278 -19.75 35.41 23.76
CA ALA A 278 -20.56 34.94 24.90
C ALA A 278 -21.68 33.95 24.47
N LEU A 279 -21.74 32.81 25.16
CA LEU A 279 -22.94 31.98 25.41
C LEU A 279 -23.89 32.76 26.35
N PRO A 280 -25.23 32.53 26.37
CA PRO A 280 -25.77 31.39 27.14
C PRO A 280 -27.17 30.83 26.78
N SER A 281 -27.40 29.61 27.28
CA SER A 281 -28.61 28.99 27.86
C SER A 281 -30.05 29.37 27.43
N SER A 282 -30.81 28.32 27.05
CA SER A 282 -32.27 28.12 27.22
C SER A 282 -32.70 28.18 28.72
N PRO A 283 -33.99 28.18 29.14
CA PRO A 283 -35.18 27.59 28.49
C PRO A 283 -36.56 28.28 28.75
N THR A 284 -37.64 27.55 28.43
CA THR A 284 -39.05 27.56 28.90
C THR A 284 -40.17 28.21 28.09
N ALA A 285 -41.30 27.48 28.13
CA ALA A 285 -42.54 27.55 27.36
C ALA A 285 -43.51 28.67 27.79
N ILE A 286 -44.53 28.97 26.95
CA ILE A 286 -45.98 28.82 27.22
C ILE A 286 -46.84 29.42 26.07
N ALA A 287 -47.83 28.59 25.66
CA ALA A 287 -49.18 28.82 25.13
C ALA A 287 -49.62 30.04 24.27
N ALA A 288 -50.21 29.69 23.12
CA ALA A 288 -51.56 30.03 22.60
C ALA A 288 -51.99 31.49 22.32
N SER A 289 -52.31 31.79 21.04
CA SER A 289 -53.67 32.19 20.61
C SER A 289 -53.77 32.48 19.09
N SER A 290 -54.72 31.80 18.44
CA SER A 290 -55.68 32.22 17.40
C SER A 290 -55.29 32.94 16.09
N PRO A 291 -56.16 32.82 15.05
CA PRO A 291 -55.74 32.82 13.64
C PRO A 291 -56.00 34.16 12.95
N ALA A 292 -55.09 34.54 12.03
CA ALA A 292 -55.34 35.60 11.08
C ALA A 292 -55.19 35.05 9.65
N LEU A 293 -56.28 35.14 8.90
CA LEU A 293 -56.32 35.01 7.45
C LEU A 293 -55.29 35.96 6.84
N ALA A 294 -54.34 35.40 6.09
CA ALA A 294 -53.55 36.16 5.12
C ALA A 294 -53.47 35.34 3.83
N SER A 295 -54.04 35.93 2.78
CA SER A 295 -54.02 35.52 1.40
C SER A 295 -52.60 35.16 0.93
N THR A 296 -52.36 33.88 0.64
CA THR A 296 -51.17 33.45 -0.09
C THR A 296 -51.36 33.70 -1.57
N SER A 297 -50.73 34.76 -2.04
CA SER A 297 -50.39 34.97 -3.44
C SER A 297 -49.64 33.76 -4.00
N PHE A 298 -50.14 33.24 -5.11
CA PHE A 298 -49.54 32.15 -5.89
C PHE A 298 -48.26 32.65 -6.56
N SER A 299 -47.14 32.66 -5.84
CA SER A 299 -45.82 32.83 -6.44
C SER A 299 -45.44 31.51 -7.11
N THR A 300 -45.51 31.50 -8.44
CA THR A 300 -45.05 30.43 -9.33
C THR A 300 -43.62 30.04 -9.00
N LEU A 301 -43.49 28.85 -8.41
CA LEU A 301 -42.26 28.28 -7.91
C LEU A 301 -41.40 27.77 -9.09
N SER A 302 -40.76 28.68 -9.83
CA SER A 302 -39.71 28.37 -10.83
C SER A 302 -38.37 28.05 -10.15
N GLY A 303 -38.40 27.11 -9.19
CA GLY A 303 -37.23 26.64 -8.44
C GLY A 303 -37.04 25.12 -8.47
N TYR A 304 -38.03 24.37 -8.97
CA TYR A 304 -38.15 22.92 -8.73
C TYR A 304 -37.36 22.01 -9.70
N SER A 305 -36.69 22.58 -10.70
CA SER A 305 -35.95 21.79 -11.71
C SER A 305 -34.52 21.44 -11.28
N LYS A 306 -33.90 22.21 -10.37
CA LYS A 306 -32.47 22.07 -10.02
C LYS A 306 -32.19 20.93 -9.03
N GLU A 307 -33.21 20.40 -8.35
CA GLU A 307 -33.04 19.38 -7.30
C GLU A 307 -33.06 17.93 -7.82
N ARG A 308 -33.80 17.64 -8.91
CA ARG A 308 -33.90 16.26 -9.47
C ARG A 308 -32.60 15.70 -10.03
N ASN A 309 -31.74 16.54 -10.60
CA ASN A 309 -30.47 16.07 -11.19
C ASN A 309 -29.44 15.67 -10.13
N THR A 310 -29.49 16.25 -8.93
CA THR A 310 -28.59 15.90 -7.83
C THR A 310 -28.86 14.47 -7.32
N SER A 311 -30.14 14.09 -7.24
CA SER A 311 -30.57 12.74 -6.85
C SER A 311 -30.11 11.67 -7.84
N TYR A 312 -30.14 11.96 -9.15
CA TYR A 312 -29.74 10.99 -10.17
C TYR A 312 -28.24 10.65 -10.13
N ILE A 313 -27.37 11.65 -9.95
CA ILE A 313 -25.92 11.43 -9.85
C ILE A 313 -25.58 10.66 -8.57
N VAL A 314 -26.16 11.06 -7.42
CA VAL A 314 -25.95 10.37 -6.14
C VAL A 314 -26.47 8.93 -6.20
N ARG A 315 -27.62 8.69 -6.83
CA ARG A 315 -28.21 7.35 -6.97
C ARG A 315 -27.42 6.46 -7.94
N ARG A 316 -26.90 7.01 -9.04
CA ARG A 316 -26.04 6.27 -9.97
C ARG A 316 -24.66 6.00 -9.35
N PHE A 317 -24.17 6.93 -8.54
CA PHE A 317 -22.92 6.79 -7.79
C PHE A 317 -23.00 5.70 -6.72
N GLY A 318 -23.99 5.79 -5.83
CA GLY A 318 -24.20 4.79 -4.77
C GLY A 318 -24.62 3.42 -5.30
N GLY A 319 -25.33 3.38 -6.44
CA GLY A 319 -25.88 2.14 -6.99
C GLY A 319 -24.89 1.28 -7.79
N TYR A 320 -23.89 1.88 -8.46
CA TYR A 320 -23.02 1.14 -9.38
C TYR A 320 -21.53 1.25 -9.05
N VAL A 321 -21.05 2.45 -8.69
CA VAL A 321 -19.61 2.66 -8.54
C VAL A 321 -19.12 2.14 -7.19
N LEU A 322 -19.85 2.43 -6.11
CA LEU A 322 -19.47 1.93 -4.79
C LEU A 322 -19.45 0.38 -4.74
N PRO A 323 -20.45 -0.35 -5.27
CA PRO A 323 -20.39 -1.81 -5.36
C PRO A 323 -19.26 -2.32 -6.27
N MET A 324 -18.95 -1.63 -7.36
CA MET A 324 -17.84 -2.01 -8.25
C MET A 324 -16.48 -1.87 -7.55
N VAL A 325 -16.23 -0.74 -6.89
CA VAL A 325 -15.00 -0.50 -6.12
C VAL A 325 -14.88 -1.52 -4.98
N LEU A 326 -15.98 -1.78 -4.26
CA LEU A 326 -16.02 -2.78 -3.18
C LEU A 326 -15.82 -4.21 -3.73
N GLY A 327 -16.38 -4.53 -4.90
CA GLY A 327 -16.17 -5.80 -5.59
C GLY A 327 -14.72 -6.01 -6.01
N ILE A 328 -14.09 -5.00 -6.62
CA ILE A 328 -12.65 -5.00 -6.93
C ILE A 328 -11.84 -5.16 -5.64
N PHE A 329 -12.24 -4.48 -4.57
CA PHE A 329 -11.57 -4.55 -3.28
C PHE A 329 -11.56 -5.99 -2.72
N VAL A 330 -12.74 -6.64 -2.72
CA VAL A 330 -12.91 -8.02 -2.27
C VAL A 330 -12.12 -9.00 -3.15
N ILE A 331 -12.17 -8.87 -4.48
CA ILE A 331 -11.42 -9.75 -5.40
C ILE A 331 -9.93 -9.68 -5.10
N LEU A 332 -9.37 -8.47 -4.98
CA LEU A 332 -7.94 -8.31 -4.72
C LEU A 332 -7.56 -8.79 -3.31
N ALA A 333 -8.42 -8.64 -2.30
CA ALA A 333 -8.22 -9.20 -0.97
C ALA A 333 -8.19 -10.74 -1.00
N VAL A 334 -9.11 -11.37 -1.74
CA VAL A 334 -9.15 -12.83 -1.94
C VAL A 334 -7.91 -13.32 -2.69
N LEU A 335 -7.52 -12.65 -3.79
CA LEU A 335 -6.30 -12.99 -4.53
C LEU A 335 -5.06 -12.90 -3.64
N ARG A 336 -4.98 -11.89 -2.76
CA ARG A 336 -3.88 -11.75 -1.81
C ARG A 336 -3.89 -12.84 -0.74
N LEU A 337 -5.06 -13.22 -0.22
CA LEU A 337 -5.19 -14.34 0.71
C LEU A 337 -4.74 -15.65 0.04
N LEU A 338 -5.18 -15.91 -1.19
CA LEU A 338 -4.79 -17.09 -1.95
C LEU A 338 -3.29 -17.10 -2.28
N HIS A 339 -2.71 -15.95 -2.63
CA HIS A 339 -1.28 -15.84 -2.95
C HIS A 339 -0.38 -16.02 -1.72
N ASN A 340 -0.84 -15.57 -0.54
CA ASN A 340 -0.10 -15.74 0.71
C ASN A 340 -0.40 -17.08 1.40
N TYR A 341 -1.43 -17.79 0.96
CA TYR A 341 -1.72 -19.13 1.45
C TYR A 341 -0.67 -20.10 0.92
N LYS A 342 0.30 -20.42 1.75
CA LYS A 342 1.20 -21.55 1.55
C LYS A 342 0.69 -22.69 2.43
N PRO A 343 0.33 -23.85 1.85
CA PRO A 343 0.02 -25.03 2.66
C PRO A 343 1.27 -25.43 3.45
N ASP A 344 1.06 -25.91 4.67
CA ASP A 344 2.15 -26.40 5.51
C ASP A 344 2.76 -27.65 4.87
N VAL A 345 4.09 -27.73 4.88
CA VAL A 345 4.82 -28.87 4.34
C VAL A 345 4.62 -30.05 5.27
N HIS A 346 4.16 -31.18 4.73
CA HIS A 346 3.94 -32.38 5.52
C HIS A 346 5.25 -32.89 6.13
N ASN A 347 5.20 -33.37 7.38
CA ASN A 347 6.38 -33.77 8.16
C ASN A 347 7.20 -34.87 7.46
N ASP A 348 6.53 -35.83 6.81
CA ASP A 348 7.19 -36.89 6.03
C ASP A 348 7.98 -36.33 4.84
N VAL A 349 7.46 -35.31 4.16
CA VAL A 349 8.14 -34.69 3.03
C VAL A 349 9.37 -33.95 3.55
N LEU A 350 9.24 -33.23 4.66
CA LEU A 350 10.37 -32.52 5.27
C LEU A 350 11.48 -33.48 5.70
N SER A 351 11.12 -34.54 6.42
CA SER A 351 12.08 -35.54 6.90
C SER A 351 12.79 -36.26 5.75
N ASN A 352 12.05 -36.68 4.71
CA ASN A 352 12.65 -37.46 3.63
C ASN A 352 13.40 -36.63 2.57
N SER A 353 13.10 -35.33 2.45
CA SER A 353 13.66 -34.50 1.37
C SER A 353 15.01 -33.85 1.70
N ILE A 354 15.39 -33.75 2.97
CA ILE A 354 16.60 -33.06 3.41
C ILE A 354 17.52 -34.04 4.12
N GLU A 355 18.59 -34.44 3.42
CA GLU A 355 19.69 -35.28 3.93
C GLU A 355 19.18 -36.42 4.85
N PRO A 356 18.36 -37.36 4.34
CA PRO A 356 17.67 -38.35 5.16
C PRO A 356 18.62 -39.32 5.88
N SER A 357 19.88 -39.43 5.45
CA SER A 357 20.90 -40.24 6.09
C SER A 357 21.47 -39.64 7.38
N THR A 358 21.33 -38.33 7.57
CA THR A 358 21.88 -37.63 8.75
C THR A 358 20.95 -37.84 9.95
N THR A 359 21.52 -38.17 11.11
CA THR A 359 20.73 -38.54 12.30
C THR A 359 19.70 -37.47 12.67
N PHE A 360 20.15 -36.23 12.85
CA PHE A 360 19.28 -35.09 13.14
C PHE A 360 19.15 -34.18 11.92
N LEU A 361 17.92 -33.79 11.59
CA LEU A 361 17.67 -32.71 10.64
C LEU A 361 18.00 -31.37 11.29
N LEU A 362 17.54 -31.15 12.53
CA LEU A 362 17.66 -29.85 13.20
C LEU A 362 18.00 -30.04 14.67
N THR A 363 19.12 -29.44 15.08
CA THR A 363 19.51 -29.32 16.48
C THR A 363 19.40 -27.84 16.88
N LEU A 364 18.50 -27.52 17.80
CA LEU A 364 18.29 -26.17 18.31
C LEU A 364 19.05 -25.98 19.63
N VAL A 365 20.11 -25.18 19.62
CA VAL A 365 20.90 -24.83 20.80
C VAL A 365 20.30 -23.58 21.45
N MET A 366 19.55 -23.77 22.52
CA MET A 366 19.02 -22.70 23.36
C MET A 366 20.07 -22.30 24.38
N MET A 367 20.70 -21.16 24.17
CA MET A 367 21.74 -20.64 25.03
C MET A 367 21.13 -19.85 26.18
N THR A 368 21.63 -20.09 27.39
CA THR A 368 21.18 -19.39 28.58
C THR A 368 22.35 -18.96 29.46
N ALA A 369 22.21 -17.78 30.07
CA ALA A 369 23.17 -17.22 31.02
C ALA A 369 22.43 -16.50 32.16
N PRO A 370 23.00 -16.44 33.37
CA PRO A 370 22.40 -15.69 34.47
C PRO A 370 22.24 -14.20 34.13
N ARG A 371 21.00 -13.71 34.17
CA ARG A 371 20.65 -12.30 33.96
C ARG A 371 20.73 -11.50 35.25
N ARG A 372 20.59 -10.17 35.14
CA ARG A 372 20.45 -9.30 36.31
C ARG A 372 19.15 -9.65 37.06
N ASN A 373 19.16 -9.54 38.38
CA ASN A 373 18.01 -9.81 39.26
C ASN A 373 17.49 -11.26 39.25
N GLY A 374 18.22 -12.21 38.67
CA GLY A 374 17.84 -13.63 38.68
C GLY A 374 16.67 -13.98 37.76
N VAL A 375 16.24 -13.06 36.88
CA VAL A 375 15.19 -13.33 35.88
C VAL A 375 15.69 -14.41 34.91
N ALA A 376 14.86 -15.40 34.64
CA ALA A 376 15.13 -16.46 33.68
C ALA A 376 13.88 -16.70 32.82
N PHE A 377 14.04 -16.69 31.50
CA PHE A 377 12.95 -16.87 30.54
C PHE A 377 12.96 -18.28 29.91
N ILE A 378 13.87 -19.15 30.37
CA ILE A 378 14.07 -20.51 29.85
C ILE A 378 12.75 -21.30 29.83
N LYS A 379 11.92 -21.15 30.87
CA LYS A 379 10.65 -21.90 31.00
C LYS A 379 9.64 -21.48 29.95
N GLU A 380 9.42 -20.19 29.79
CA GLU A 380 8.49 -19.62 28.82
C GLU A 380 8.95 -19.94 27.39
N THR A 381 10.22 -19.69 27.10
CA THR A 381 10.79 -19.94 25.78
C THR A 381 10.76 -21.42 25.43
N LEU A 382 11.27 -22.31 26.28
CA LEU A 382 11.31 -23.75 25.98
C LEU A 382 9.90 -24.37 25.89
N SER A 383 8.94 -23.89 26.69
CA SER A 383 7.55 -24.33 26.58
C SER A 383 6.98 -24.01 25.19
N SER A 384 7.20 -22.81 24.66
CA SER A 384 6.72 -22.42 23.33
C SER A 384 7.30 -23.28 22.18
N TYR A 385 8.49 -23.86 22.38
CA TYR A 385 9.08 -24.78 21.41
C TYR A 385 8.44 -26.16 21.53
N LEU A 386 8.28 -26.66 22.77
CA LEU A 386 7.71 -27.98 23.05
C LEU A 386 6.22 -28.08 22.72
N GLU A 387 5.49 -26.97 22.65
CA GLU A 387 4.10 -26.93 22.15
C GLU A 387 3.96 -27.55 20.75
N ALA A 388 5.00 -27.46 19.91
CA ALA A 388 4.96 -27.98 18.55
C ALA A 388 5.34 -29.45 18.41
N PHE A 389 5.94 -30.07 19.42
CA PHE A 389 6.34 -31.47 19.37
C PHE A 389 5.10 -32.38 19.55
N PRO A 390 5.13 -33.65 19.15
CA PRO A 390 4.08 -34.60 19.48
C PRO A 390 4.17 -35.06 20.94
N ASP A 391 3.06 -35.46 21.54
CA ASP A 391 3.07 -36.02 22.89
C ASP A 391 3.71 -37.43 22.90
N VAL A 392 4.14 -37.90 24.08
CA VAL A 392 4.92 -39.15 24.18
C VAL A 392 4.13 -40.39 23.75
N ASP A 393 2.81 -40.35 23.94
CA ASP A 393 1.90 -41.45 23.61
C ASP A 393 1.48 -41.46 22.13
N GLU A 394 1.80 -40.41 21.37
CA GLU A 394 1.49 -40.34 19.95
C GLU A 394 2.47 -41.20 19.13
N PRO A 395 2.02 -41.74 17.97
CA PRO A 395 2.90 -42.43 17.05
C PRO A 395 4.13 -41.57 16.75
N THR A 396 5.31 -42.20 16.69
CA THR A 396 6.55 -41.45 16.49
C THR A 396 6.55 -40.79 15.12
N ASP A 397 6.32 -39.48 15.10
CA ASP A 397 6.44 -38.68 13.89
C ASP A 397 7.91 -38.72 13.41
N PRO A 398 8.16 -39.14 12.16
CA PRO A 398 9.51 -39.34 11.63
C PRO A 398 10.30 -38.04 11.48
N LEU A 399 9.66 -36.88 11.51
CA LEU A 399 10.35 -35.60 11.57
C LEU A 399 10.85 -35.31 12.98
N TYR A 400 9.99 -35.44 13.99
CA TYR A 400 10.32 -35.05 15.37
C TYR A 400 11.28 -36.02 16.07
N SER A 401 11.49 -37.22 15.53
CA SER A 401 12.62 -38.08 15.92
C SER A 401 13.99 -37.53 15.46
N ARG A 402 13.99 -36.62 14.48
CA ARG A 402 15.19 -35.98 13.91
C ARG A 402 15.33 -34.51 14.31
N ILE A 403 14.51 -34.02 15.24
CA ILE A 403 14.62 -32.68 15.82
C ILE A 403 14.90 -32.81 17.32
N GLN A 404 15.93 -32.11 17.78
CA GLN A 404 16.27 -32.04 19.20
C GLN A 404 16.55 -30.60 19.64
N ILE A 405 16.31 -30.33 20.93
CA ILE A 405 16.64 -29.06 21.57
C ILE A 405 17.73 -29.33 22.59
N VAL A 406 18.81 -28.56 22.54
CA VAL A 406 19.90 -28.59 23.51
C VAL A 406 19.86 -27.29 24.30
N VAL A 407 19.52 -27.35 25.59
CA VAL A 407 19.66 -26.20 26.49
C VAL A 407 21.10 -26.18 27.00
N TYR A 408 21.81 -25.12 26.63
CA TYR A 408 23.25 -25.02 26.81
C TYR A 408 23.64 -23.85 27.71
N THR A 409 24.60 -24.10 28.61
CA THR A 409 25.33 -23.03 29.31
C THR A 409 26.77 -23.42 29.62
N HIS A 410 27.71 -22.47 29.59
CA HIS A 410 29.08 -22.66 30.08
C HIS A 410 29.32 -22.05 31.47
N ILE A 411 28.24 -21.66 32.16
CA ILE A 411 28.29 -21.04 33.47
C ILE A 411 27.88 -22.07 34.52
N THR A 412 28.77 -22.29 35.49
CA THR A 412 28.63 -23.34 36.51
C THR A 412 27.51 -23.01 37.49
N ASP A 413 27.47 -21.76 37.96
CA ASP A 413 26.44 -21.26 38.87
C ASP A 413 25.34 -20.54 38.08
N HIS A 414 24.26 -21.27 37.82
CA HIS A 414 23.11 -20.77 37.08
C HIS A 414 21.80 -21.34 37.65
N PRO A 415 21.24 -20.76 38.72
CA PRO A 415 20.04 -21.26 39.38
C PRO A 415 18.83 -21.42 38.45
N GLY A 416 18.60 -20.44 37.56
CA GLY A 416 17.52 -20.53 36.57
C GLY A 416 17.63 -21.72 35.61
N PHE A 417 18.84 -22.16 35.26
CA PHE A 417 19.05 -23.38 34.47
C PHE A 417 18.70 -24.63 35.28
N ASP A 418 19.11 -24.69 36.55
CA ASP A 418 18.81 -25.83 37.42
C ASP A 418 17.30 -25.96 37.67
N GLU A 419 16.64 -24.84 37.96
CA GLU A 419 15.19 -24.79 38.18
C GLU A 419 14.40 -25.19 36.92
N ALA A 420 14.79 -24.67 35.75
CA ALA A 420 14.18 -25.05 34.48
C ALA A 420 14.40 -26.54 34.18
N ARG A 421 15.62 -27.05 34.39
CA ARG A 421 15.95 -28.47 34.19
C ARG A 421 15.11 -29.37 35.08
N GLU A 422 15.00 -29.05 36.36
CA GLU A 422 14.18 -29.81 37.30
C GLU A 422 12.71 -29.81 36.88
N TYR A 423 12.16 -28.64 36.52
CA TYR A 423 10.80 -28.50 36.02
C TYR A 423 10.56 -29.38 34.77
N PHE A 424 11.39 -29.26 33.73
CA PHE A 424 11.19 -30.02 32.49
C PHE A 424 11.51 -31.52 32.61
N ASN A 425 12.29 -31.95 33.61
CA ASN A 425 12.44 -33.37 33.92
C ASN A 425 11.12 -34.02 34.36
N THR A 426 10.15 -33.24 34.83
CA THR A 426 8.80 -33.76 35.17
C THR A 426 7.91 -33.96 33.94
N ILE A 427 8.24 -33.34 32.80
CA ILE A 427 7.44 -33.36 31.58
C ILE A 427 7.96 -34.46 30.64
N PRO A 428 7.19 -35.53 30.37
CA PRO A 428 7.66 -36.67 29.58
C PRO A 428 8.20 -36.30 28.19
N LYS A 429 7.52 -35.38 27.51
CA LYS A 429 7.87 -34.89 26.17
C LYS A 429 9.22 -34.15 26.16
N ALA A 430 9.47 -33.32 27.18
CA ALA A 430 10.74 -32.64 27.32
C ALA A 430 11.89 -33.62 27.57
N ARG A 431 11.69 -34.66 28.39
CA ARG A 431 12.72 -35.69 28.61
C ARG A 431 13.14 -36.43 27.33
N LYS A 432 12.24 -36.55 26.35
CA LYS A 432 12.51 -37.20 25.07
C LYS A 432 13.27 -36.29 24.10
N HIS A 433 12.92 -35.00 24.06
CA HIS A 433 13.39 -34.09 23.00
C HIS A 433 14.41 -33.02 23.46
N VAL A 434 14.61 -32.87 24.78
CA VAL A 434 15.48 -31.85 25.36
C VAL A 434 16.70 -32.47 26.02
N LYS A 435 17.88 -32.06 25.56
CA LYS A 435 19.18 -32.39 26.16
C LYS A 435 19.69 -31.18 26.94
N TRP A 436 20.17 -31.41 28.16
CA TRP A 436 20.74 -30.37 29.02
C TRP A 436 22.26 -30.49 29.05
N VAL A 437 22.97 -29.44 28.65
CA VAL A 437 24.44 -29.40 28.60
C VAL A 437 24.95 -28.22 29.43
N ARG A 438 25.77 -28.52 30.43
CA ARG A 438 26.48 -27.52 31.25
C ARG A 438 27.97 -27.77 31.19
N GLU A 439 28.74 -26.77 30.76
CA GLU A 439 30.20 -26.77 30.87
C GLU A 439 30.66 -26.04 32.14
N LYS A 440 31.87 -26.38 32.59
CA LYS A 440 32.50 -25.71 33.74
C LYS A 440 33.07 -24.36 33.30
N GLY A 441 32.57 -23.29 33.88
CA GLY A 441 33.07 -21.94 33.68
C GLY A 441 32.35 -20.93 34.56
N SER A 442 32.90 -19.72 34.68
CA SER A 442 32.29 -18.59 35.38
C SER A 442 32.35 -17.29 34.59
N GLU A 443 32.95 -17.33 33.39
CA GLU A 443 33.16 -16.16 32.56
C GLU A 443 31.86 -15.71 31.92
N LYS A 444 31.54 -14.41 32.00
CA LYS A 444 30.37 -13.81 31.34
C LYS A 444 30.76 -13.21 29.99
N SER A 445 31.25 -14.05 29.08
CA SER A 445 31.57 -13.64 27.70
C SER A 445 30.59 -14.30 26.73
N GLN A 446 29.70 -13.50 26.12
CA GLN A 446 28.74 -13.97 25.12
C GLN A 446 29.46 -14.64 23.93
N ARG A 447 30.60 -14.09 23.51
CA ARG A 447 31.41 -14.60 22.40
C ARG A 447 31.97 -15.99 22.71
N LYS A 448 32.56 -16.18 23.91
CA LYS A 448 33.02 -17.50 24.35
C LYS A 448 31.88 -18.49 24.56
N HIS A 449 30.72 -18.01 25.05
CA HIS A 449 29.50 -18.82 25.17
C HIS A 449 29.12 -19.43 23.83
N LEU A 450 29.06 -18.60 22.78
CA LEU A 450 28.74 -19.01 21.42
C LEU A 450 29.79 -19.97 20.84
N ILE A 451 31.08 -19.65 20.97
CA ILE A 451 32.17 -20.50 20.47
C ILE A 451 32.08 -21.90 21.10
N SER A 452 31.94 -21.97 22.43
CA SER A 452 31.89 -23.23 23.17
C SER A 452 30.65 -24.04 22.80
N ALA A 453 29.48 -23.40 22.74
CA ALA A 453 28.22 -24.05 22.34
C ALA A 453 28.31 -24.65 20.93
N ILE A 454 28.74 -23.84 19.96
CA ILE A 454 28.83 -24.26 18.55
C ILE A 454 29.85 -25.38 18.38
N ARG A 455 31.03 -25.28 19.01
CA ARG A 455 32.04 -26.33 18.92
C ARG A 455 31.55 -27.61 19.56
N LYS A 456 31.12 -27.55 20.83
CA LYS A 456 30.67 -28.71 21.59
C LYS A 456 29.56 -29.46 20.85
N ILE A 457 28.47 -28.77 20.54
CA ILE A 457 27.29 -29.40 19.94
C ILE A 457 27.51 -29.67 18.44
N GLY A 458 28.10 -28.74 17.71
CA GLY A 458 28.36 -28.90 16.28
C GLY A 458 29.35 -30.01 15.95
N THR A 459 30.26 -30.38 16.85
CA THR A 459 31.15 -31.53 16.64
C THR A 459 30.56 -32.84 17.14
N GLU A 460 29.83 -32.85 18.27
CA GLU A 460 29.30 -34.07 18.88
C GLU A 460 28.04 -34.59 18.20
N GLU A 461 27.17 -33.68 17.73
CA GLU A 461 25.90 -34.05 17.13
C GLU A 461 26.00 -34.15 15.60
N ASP A 462 25.50 -35.25 15.05
CA ASP A 462 25.36 -35.41 13.61
C ASP A 462 24.06 -34.79 13.12
N THR A 463 24.11 -33.47 12.87
CA THR A 463 22.96 -32.65 12.48
C THR A 463 23.15 -31.96 11.13
N VAL A 464 22.08 -31.81 10.35
CA VAL A 464 22.10 -31.03 9.09
C VAL A 464 22.18 -29.54 9.41
N TYR A 465 21.24 -29.07 10.25
CA TYR A 465 21.16 -27.69 10.70
C TYR A 465 21.47 -27.56 12.19
N LEU A 466 22.16 -26.49 12.55
CA LEU A 466 22.41 -26.06 13.92
C LEU A 466 21.77 -24.69 14.12
N GLY A 467 20.68 -24.64 14.87
CA GLY A 467 20.01 -23.40 15.25
C GLY A 467 20.58 -22.83 16.54
N ILE A 468 20.90 -21.56 16.56
CA ILE A 468 21.30 -20.82 17.76
C ILE A 468 20.13 -19.95 18.20
N MET A 469 19.69 -20.17 19.44
CA MET A 469 18.52 -19.53 20.02
C MET A 469 18.89 -18.91 21.37
N GLU A 470 18.35 -17.74 21.67
CA GLU A 470 18.42 -17.14 23.01
C GLU A 470 17.23 -17.63 23.88
N ASP A 471 17.40 -17.64 25.19
CA ASP A 471 16.42 -18.18 26.15
C ASP A 471 15.21 -17.27 26.40
N ASP A 472 15.09 -16.13 25.71
CA ASP A 472 14.02 -15.13 25.82
C ASP A 472 13.32 -14.83 24.49
N PHE A 473 13.41 -15.76 23.53
CA PHE A 473 12.78 -15.68 22.21
C PHE A 473 11.76 -16.82 21.98
N PRO A 474 10.60 -16.81 22.69
CA PRO A 474 9.54 -17.78 22.43
C PRO A 474 9.04 -17.70 20.98
N PHE A 475 8.61 -18.84 20.45
CA PHE A 475 7.96 -18.88 19.15
C PHE A 475 6.60 -18.18 19.17
N CYS A 476 6.31 -17.47 18.09
CA CYS A 476 5.00 -16.91 17.83
C CYS A 476 4.01 -18.03 17.47
N GLN A 477 2.71 -17.72 17.51
CA GLN A 477 1.69 -18.62 16.97
C GLN A 477 2.01 -18.98 15.51
N ARG A 478 2.11 -20.28 15.20
CA ARG A 478 2.56 -20.83 13.89
C ARG A 478 4.02 -20.52 13.50
N GLY A 479 4.80 -19.89 14.37
CA GLY A 479 6.21 -19.55 14.10
C GLY A 479 7.04 -20.80 13.85
N TRP A 480 6.82 -21.87 14.62
CA TRP A 480 7.48 -23.16 14.43
C TRP A 480 7.26 -23.77 13.05
N GLN A 481 6.01 -23.94 12.64
CA GLN A 481 5.69 -24.52 11.33
C GLN A 481 6.21 -23.64 10.20
N THR A 482 6.13 -22.31 10.36
CA THR A 482 6.67 -21.36 9.38
C THR A 482 8.19 -21.52 9.25
N MET A 483 8.93 -21.69 10.35
CA MET A 483 10.38 -21.97 10.33
C MET A 483 10.68 -23.25 9.53
N LEU A 484 9.96 -24.34 9.81
CA LEU A 484 10.14 -25.60 9.09
C LEU A 484 9.88 -25.45 7.58
N ASN A 485 8.80 -24.75 7.21
CA ASN A 485 8.50 -24.43 5.82
C ASN A 485 9.61 -23.57 5.19
N THR A 486 10.16 -22.59 5.91
CA THR A 486 11.26 -21.75 5.41
C THR A 486 12.53 -22.58 5.19
N ILE A 487 12.89 -23.51 6.09
CA ILE A 487 14.02 -24.44 5.91
C ILE A 487 13.81 -25.33 4.68
N TYR A 488 12.60 -25.85 4.51
CA TYR A 488 12.25 -26.64 3.32
C TYR A 488 12.43 -25.84 2.03
N GLU A 489 11.83 -24.65 1.96
CA GLU A 489 11.92 -23.80 0.78
C GLU A 489 13.35 -23.33 0.51
N ALA A 490 14.13 -23.06 1.56
CA ALA A 490 15.55 -22.74 1.44
C ALA A 490 16.29 -23.87 0.71
N ASN A 491 16.07 -25.11 1.12
CA ASN A 491 16.70 -26.28 0.51
C ASN A 491 16.26 -26.52 -0.93
N GLN A 492 15.00 -26.23 -1.27
CA GLN A 492 14.47 -26.42 -2.63
C GLN A 492 14.88 -25.30 -3.59
N ARG A 493 14.84 -24.05 -3.15
CA ARG A 493 14.98 -22.86 -4.01
C ARG A 493 16.39 -22.29 -4.02
N VAL A 494 17.14 -22.45 -2.93
CA VAL A 494 18.49 -21.91 -2.73
C VAL A 494 19.41 -23.07 -2.37
N LYS A 495 19.80 -23.86 -3.37
CA LYS A 495 20.50 -25.15 -3.20
C LYS A 495 21.75 -25.06 -2.31
N ASN A 496 22.46 -23.94 -2.36
CA ASN A 496 23.70 -23.70 -1.59
C ASN A 496 23.49 -22.69 -0.45
N HIS A 497 22.28 -22.57 0.10
CA HIS A 497 22.06 -21.67 1.22
C HIS A 497 22.92 -22.06 2.43
N CYS A 498 23.45 -21.06 3.10
CA CYS A 498 24.29 -21.28 4.29
C CYS A 498 23.48 -21.46 5.58
N GLY A 499 22.21 -21.10 5.54
CA GLY A 499 21.30 -21.21 6.66
C GLY A 499 20.05 -20.35 6.46
N VAL A 500 19.22 -20.35 7.49
CA VAL A 500 17.99 -19.55 7.58
C VAL A 500 18.08 -18.66 8.81
N PHE A 501 17.72 -17.39 8.68
CA PHE A 501 17.55 -16.47 9.81
C PHE A 501 16.07 -16.09 9.95
N ILE A 502 15.48 -16.42 11.09
CA ILE A 502 14.02 -16.34 11.30
C ILE A 502 13.57 -15.26 12.30
N THR A 503 14.52 -14.52 12.87
CA THR A 503 14.24 -13.56 13.96
C THR A 503 15.16 -12.33 13.85
N THR A 504 15.59 -11.76 14.97
CA THR A 504 16.50 -10.61 15.06
C THR A 504 17.64 -10.90 16.03
N GLY A 505 18.66 -10.04 16.06
CA GLY A 505 19.77 -10.14 17.01
C GLY A 505 20.55 -11.44 16.87
N GLY A 506 20.91 -12.05 18.01
CA GLY A 506 21.68 -13.30 18.07
C GLY A 506 20.85 -14.59 18.11
N SER A 507 19.52 -14.49 18.13
CA SER A 507 18.61 -15.64 18.16
C SER A 507 18.22 -16.07 16.74
N GLY A 508 17.59 -17.24 16.60
CA GLY A 508 17.00 -17.75 15.35
C GLY A 508 17.93 -17.81 14.14
N LEU A 509 19.23 -17.90 14.37
CA LEU A 509 20.25 -18.13 13.34
C LEU A 509 20.42 -19.64 13.16
N ILE A 510 19.90 -20.17 12.04
CA ILE A 510 19.87 -21.61 11.74
C ILE A 510 20.87 -21.91 10.63
N PHE A 511 22.07 -22.33 11.02
CA PHE A 511 23.16 -22.59 10.10
C PHE A 511 23.11 -24.01 9.55
N LYS A 512 23.62 -24.23 8.33
CA LYS A 512 24.17 -25.55 7.99
C LYS A 512 25.33 -25.87 8.93
N ARG A 513 25.44 -27.11 9.40
CA ARG A 513 26.43 -27.53 10.42
C ARG A 513 27.86 -27.06 10.10
N SER A 514 28.31 -27.23 8.86
CA SER A 514 29.65 -26.80 8.41
C SER A 514 29.85 -25.29 8.52
N VAL A 515 28.83 -24.50 8.20
CA VAL A 515 28.85 -23.03 8.31
C VAL A 515 28.88 -22.60 9.77
N ALA A 516 28.13 -23.27 10.65
CA ALA A 516 28.17 -22.99 12.08
C ALA A 516 29.60 -23.15 12.62
N LEU A 517 30.26 -24.27 12.29
CA LEU A 517 31.64 -24.53 12.69
C LEU A 517 32.60 -23.48 12.12
N ALA A 518 32.43 -23.05 10.86
CA ALA A 518 33.18 -21.95 10.27
C ALA A 518 32.97 -20.62 11.03
N ALA A 519 31.73 -20.31 11.38
CA ALA A 519 31.37 -19.13 12.15
C ALA A 519 32.03 -19.11 13.55
N SER A 520 32.26 -20.29 14.16
CA SER A 520 32.99 -20.37 15.43
C SER A 520 34.44 -19.90 15.32
N PHE A 521 35.11 -20.10 14.16
CA PHE A 521 36.46 -19.58 13.93
C PHE A 521 36.46 -18.06 13.73
N ALA A 522 35.45 -17.51 13.05
CA ALA A 522 35.26 -16.06 12.95
C ALA A 522 35.09 -15.43 14.34
N LEU A 523 34.26 -16.04 15.19
CA LEU A 523 34.07 -15.59 16.57
C LEU A 523 35.37 -15.64 17.39
N GLU A 524 36.20 -16.67 17.18
CA GLU A 524 37.48 -16.83 17.88
C GLU A 524 38.52 -15.79 17.43
N GLN A 525 38.61 -15.49 16.13
CA GLN A 525 39.47 -14.41 15.62
C GLN A 525 39.09 -13.06 16.23
N ASP A 526 37.80 -12.76 16.31
CA ASP A 526 37.33 -11.54 17.00
C ASP A 526 37.72 -11.54 18.48
N GLU A 527 37.66 -12.68 19.17
CA GLU A 527 38.07 -12.76 20.58
C GLU A 527 39.58 -12.50 20.72
N MET A 528 40.40 -13.03 19.82
CA MET A 528 41.84 -12.74 19.78
C MET A 528 42.12 -11.25 19.47
N ALA A 529 41.41 -10.67 18.50
CA ALA A 529 41.52 -9.24 18.17
C ALA A 529 41.14 -8.36 19.38
N LYS A 530 40.06 -8.71 20.08
CA LYS A 530 39.64 -8.05 21.32
C LYS A 530 40.71 -8.12 22.41
N GLN A 531 41.39 -9.26 22.56
CA GLN A 531 42.51 -9.41 23.50
C GLN A 531 43.72 -8.53 23.14
N ARG A 532 43.91 -8.23 21.85
CA ARG A 532 44.90 -7.24 21.37
C ARG A 532 44.47 -5.79 21.55
N GLY A 533 43.28 -5.54 22.12
CA GLY A 533 42.74 -4.20 22.31
C GLY A 533 42.07 -3.62 21.05
N GLU A 534 41.82 -4.44 20.03
CA GLU A 534 41.12 -3.99 18.83
C GLU A 534 39.61 -3.89 19.10
N LYS A 535 38.97 -2.91 18.44
CA LYS A 535 37.52 -2.77 18.50
C LYS A 535 36.87 -3.84 17.63
N VAL A 536 36.18 -4.77 18.26
CA VAL A 536 35.41 -5.83 17.59
C VAL A 536 33.92 -5.55 17.60
N ILE A 537 33.22 -6.07 16.61
CA ILE A 537 31.75 -6.00 16.54
C ILE A 537 31.10 -6.93 17.55
N ALA A 538 29.78 -6.82 17.72
CA ALA A 538 29.02 -7.73 18.57
C ALA A 538 29.00 -9.16 17.96
N PRO A 539 28.97 -10.23 18.78
CA PRO A 539 29.14 -11.60 18.30
C PRO A 539 27.98 -12.07 17.41
N ASP A 540 26.75 -11.61 17.65
CA ASP A 540 25.60 -11.83 16.78
C ASP A 540 25.82 -11.23 15.38
N MET A 541 26.37 -10.01 15.32
CA MET A 541 26.72 -9.39 14.04
C MET A 541 27.83 -10.17 13.31
N THR A 542 28.79 -10.76 14.01
CA THR A 542 29.80 -11.64 13.41
C THR A 542 29.15 -12.87 12.77
N LEU A 543 28.20 -13.51 13.47
CA LEU A 543 27.45 -14.65 12.97
C LEU A 543 26.59 -14.29 11.75
N GLN A 544 25.88 -13.16 11.80
CA GLN A 544 25.10 -12.65 10.67
C GLN A 544 26.00 -12.30 9.47
N ASN A 545 27.17 -11.69 9.70
CA ASN A 545 28.14 -11.39 8.65
C ASN A 545 28.72 -12.66 8.02
N CYS A 546 28.92 -13.72 8.81
CA CYS A 546 29.29 -15.03 8.28
C CYS A 546 28.18 -15.59 7.36
N MET A 547 26.90 -15.55 7.76
CA MET A 547 25.78 -15.95 6.88
C MET A 547 25.68 -15.13 5.59
N LEU A 548 26.06 -13.86 5.64
CA LEU A 548 26.10 -12.97 4.48
C LEU A 548 27.34 -13.16 3.58
N GLY A 549 28.28 -14.03 3.98
CA GLY A 549 29.54 -14.22 3.26
C GLY A 549 30.55 -13.08 3.38
N ARG A 550 30.38 -12.20 4.37
CA ARG A 550 31.26 -11.04 4.58
C ARG A 550 32.55 -11.35 5.35
N HIS A 551 32.67 -12.57 5.85
CA HIS A 551 33.85 -13.04 6.56
C HIS A 551 34.58 -14.07 5.70
N ASP A 552 35.92 -14.04 5.69
CA ASP A 552 36.75 -14.90 4.84
C ASP A 552 36.41 -16.39 4.98
N TYR A 553 36.25 -16.88 6.21
CA TYR A 553 35.85 -18.27 6.51
C TYR A 553 34.46 -18.66 6.00
N CYS A 554 33.61 -17.70 5.67
CA CYS A 554 32.23 -17.91 5.25
C CYS A 554 31.94 -17.32 3.87
N SER A 555 32.94 -16.96 3.08
CA SER A 555 32.80 -16.33 1.75
C SER A 555 31.87 -17.10 0.81
N ASN A 556 31.81 -18.43 0.91
CA ASN A 556 30.87 -19.27 0.16
C ASN A 556 29.38 -18.97 0.43
N CYS A 557 29.07 -18.21 1.47
CA CYS A 557 27.72 -17.79 1.85
C CYS A 557 27.26 -16.49 1.19
N GLU A 558 28.11 -15.84 0.40
CA GLU A 558 27.75 -14.61 -0.30
C GLU A 558 26.55 -14.86 -1.22
N GLY A 559 25.49 -14.05 -1.06
CA GLY A 559 24.27 -14.20 -1.84
C GLY A 559 23.37 -15.38 -1.47
N ASN A 560 23.69 -16.13 -0.42
CA ASN A 560 23.06 -17.42 -0.10
C ASN A 560 22.35 -17.44 1.28
N MET A 561 22.16 -16.28 1.91
CA MET A 561 21.42 -16.17 3.17
C MET A 561 19.92 -16.23 2.89
N VAL A 562 19.20 -17.13 3.57
CA VAL A 562 17.73 -17.16 3.52
C VAL A 562 17.17 -16.55 4.79
N ILE A 563 16.09 -15.78 4.66
CA ILE A 563 15.37 -15.17 5.77
C ILE A 563 13.87 -15.48 5.69
N SER A 564 13.21 -15.54 6.83
CA SER A 564 11.75 -15.55 6.86
C SER A 564 11.20 -14.17 6.47
N LYS A 565 9.97 -14.13 5.96
CA LYS A 565 9.27 -12.86 5.68
C LYS A 565 9.11 -11.97 6.92
N THR A 566 8.82 -12.59 8.04
CA THR A 566 8.55 -11.95 9.34
C THR A 566 9.32 -12.62 10.47
N LEU A 567 9.51 -11.92 11.58
CA LEU A 567 10.02 -12.49 12.82
C LEU A 567 9.08 -13.58 13.31
N LEU A 568 9.62 -14.79 13.47
CA LEU A 568 8.88 -15.98 13.91
C LEU A 568 8.95 -16.19 15.44
N GLN A 569 9.72 -15.34 16.12
CA GLN A 569 9.87 -15.30 17.57
C GLN A 569 9.68 -13.88 18.07
N GLY A 570 9.16 -13.73 19.29
CA GLY A 570 9.05 -12.44 19.98
C GLY A 570 10.10 -12.32 21.08
N HIS A 571 10.55 -11.11 21.38
CA HIS A 571 11.56 -10.88 22.42
C HIS A 571 10.91 -10.54 23.77
N LEU A 572 11.10 -11.41 24.78
CA LEU A 572 10.61 -11.17 26.14
C LEU A 572 11.56 -10.26 26.94
N GLY A 573 12.87 -10.45 26.81
CA GLY A 573 13.92 -9.82 27.61
C GLY A 573 14.26 -8.37 27.26
N HIS A 574 13.30 -7.60 26.75
CA HIS A 574 13.49 -6.21 26.30
C HIS A 574 14.07 -5.26 27.37
N ASP A 575 13.78 -5.51 28.65
CA ASP A 575 14.25 -4.76 29.83
C ASP A 575 15.38 -5.47 30.61
N ALA A 576 15.71 -6.70 30.22
CA ALA A 576 16.62 -7.60 30.92
C ALA A 576 17.82 -8.02 30.05
N SER A 577 18.21 -7.16 29.10
CA SER A 577 19.32 -7.45 28.19
C SER A 577 20.64 -7.61 28.95
N THR A 578 21.39 -8.66 28.61
CA THR A 578 22.71 -8.94 29.19
C THR A 578 23.76 -7.89 28.81
N SER A 579 23.55 -7.16 27.70
CA SER A 579 24.42 -6.08 27.23
C SER A 579 24.11 -4.71 27.82
N GLY A 580 23.02 -4.58 28.61
CA GLY A 580 22.62 -3.33 29.27
C GLY A 580 21.87 -2.34 28.39
N GLY A 581 21.49 -2.73 27.17
CA GLY A 581 20.55 -1.96 26.35
C GLY A 581 19.10 -2.18 26.81
N ASN A 582 18.29 -1.12 26.75
CA ASN A 582 16.84 -1.23 26.91
C ASN A 582 16.18 -1.13 25.54
N TYR A 583 15.38 -2.13 25.18
CA TYR A 583 14.53 -2.10 24.01
C TYR A 583 13.11 -1.75 24.42
N SER A 584 12.33 -1.18 23.49
CA SER A 584 10.91 -0.98 23.74
C SER A 584 10.21 -2.35 23.81
N PRO A 585 9.22 -2.56 24.71
CA PRO A 585 8.44 -3.80 24.76
C PRO A 585 7.74 -4.15 23.45
N ASN A 586 7.55 -3.16 22.57
CA ASN A 586 6.91 -3.36 21.27
C ASN A 586 7.92 -3.64 20.14
N GLU A 587 9.22 -3.52 20.38
CA GLU A 587 10.25 -3.82 19.39
C GLU A 587 10.49 -5.32 19.27
N PHE A 588 10.79 -5.77 18.04
CA PHE A 588 11.15 -7.16 17.73
C PHE A 588 10.10 -8.19 18.16
N GLN A 589 8.83 -7.80 18.08
CA GLN A 589 7.72 -8.67 18.40
C GLN A 589 7.32 -9.55 17.21
N CYS A 590 6.51 -10.56 17.50
CA CYS A 590 5.94 -11.46 16.51
C CYS A 590 5.34 -10.74 15.29
N GLY A 591 5.62 -11.26 14.10
CA GLY A 591 5.02 -10.77 12.85
C GLY A 591 5.68 -9.52 12.24
N TRP A 592 6.64 -8.91 12.93
CA TRP A 592 7.44 -7.81 12.38
C TRP A 592 8.18 -8.26 11.12
N ARG A 593 8.42 -7.34 10.16
CA ARG A 593 9.23 -7.66 8.97
C ARG A 593 10.64 -8.05 9.42
N HIS A 594 11.19 -9.08 8.82
CA HIS A 594 12.58 -9.45 9.08
C HIS A 594 13.52 -8.28 8.66
N PRO A 595 14.48 -7.82 9.50
CA PRO A 595 15.29 -6.62 9.24
C PRO A 595 16.14 -6.68 7.97
N PHE A 596 16.44 -7.90 7.50
CA PHE A 596 17.23 -8.14 6.29
C PHE A 596 16.37 -8.20 5.02
N ASN A 597 15.05 -8.01 5.13
CA ASN A 597 14.17 -8.10 3.98
C ASN A 597 14.44 -6.96 2.98
N GLY A 598 14.69 -7.32 1.72
CA GLY A 598 15.11 -6.41 0.66
C GLY A 598 16.61 -6.10 0.64
N LYS A 599 17.42 -6.71 1.51
CA LYS A 599 18.88 -6.53 1.51
C LYS A 599 19.53 -7.38 0.43
N ASP A 600 20.48 -6.80 -0.30
CA ASP A 600 21.26 -7.52 -1.30
C ASP A 600 21.91 -8.79 -0.72
N GLY A 601 21.86 -9.85 -1.51
CA GLY A 601 22.40 -11.16 -1.14
C GLY A 601 21.57 -11.94 -0.10
N THR A 602 20.32 -11.53 0.12
CA THR A 602 19.37 -12.28 0.97
C THR A 602 18.15 -12.73 0.18
N HIS A 603 17.66 -13.93 0.48
CA HIS A 603 16.46 -14.51 -0.12
C HIS A 603 15.34 -14.54 0.92
N THR A 604 14.23 -13.87 0.65
CA THR A 604 13.06 -13.88 1.54
C THR A 604 12.06 -14.94 1.10
N LEU A 605 11.78 -15.94 1.96
CA LEU A 605 10.90 -17.07 1.63
C LEU A 605 9.62 -17.12 2.49
#